data_AF-A0A538KZE1-F1
#
_entry.id   AF-A0A538KZE1-F1
#
_cell.length_a   1.000
_cell.length_b   1.000
_cell.length_c   1.000
_cell.angle_alpha   90.00
_cell.angle_beta   90.00
_cell.angle_gamma   90.00
#
_symmetry.space_group_name_H-M   'P 1'
#
loop_
_entity.id
_entity.type
_entity.pdbx_description
1 polymer ?
#
loop_
_entity_poly.entity_id
_entity_poly.type
_entity_poly.pdbx_seq_one_letter_code
_entity_poly.pdbx_strand_id
1 'polypeptide(L)'
;MPNQGATTGENWQAHVDREEARYRDGESRLPEAADADSRQRQLTRLGNASAGAGLALLMAGRRDEAAARLTRAAERYRESFADAPPGSWGRPIGAMKARLLAGDWDGAAADAHWALEADAPEADSPIGRYAAALAFLVLGADEHTRIHADAIRTRDDFPAEVGDALAFLAAHDIVGYTLAVERVLESFERRDEYLEDIPAADTVLVLQALAARRGIAVELSSPLLPNSPSA
;
A
#
# COMPACT_ATOMS: atom_id res chain seq x y z
N MET A 1 39.10 -9.31 -23.58
CA MET A 1 38.60 -8.98 -22.23
C MET A 1 37.22 -9.59 -22.10
N PRO A 2 36.95 -10.49 -21.15
CA PRO A 2 35.63 -11.09 -21.04
C PRO A 2 34.64 -10.04 -20.52
N ASN A 3 33.56 -9.91 -21.28
CA ASN A 3 32.41 -9.06 -21.03
C ASN A 3 31.76 -9.50 -19.70
N GLN A 4 31.88 -8.67 -18.66
CA GLN A 4 31.14 -8.86 -17.42
C GLN A 4 29.69 -8.54 -17.72
N GLY A 5 28.86 -9.57 -17.87
CA GLY A 5 27.42 -9.42 -17.87
C GLY A 5 26.99 -8.91 -16.50
N ALA A 6 26.83 -7.59 -16.39
CA ALA A 6 26.08 -6.99 -15.31
C ALA A 6 24.66 -7.55 -15.39
N THR A 7 24.28 -8.37 -14.41
CA THR A 7 22.88 -8.74 -14.18
C THR A 7 22.09 -7.45 -14.00
N THR A 8 21.32 -7.07 -15.02
CA THR A 8 20.42 -5.91 -15.03
C THR A 8 19.25 -6.18 -14.09
N GLY A 9 19.51 -6.07 -12.79
CA GLY A 9 18.47 -5.95 -11.76
C GLY A 9 18.13 -4.49 -11.53
N GLU A 10 16.89 -4.22 -11.10
CA GLU A 10 16.43 -2.89 -10.71
C GLU A 10 17.35 -2.28 -9.65
N ASN A 11 17.69 -0.99 -9.79
CA ASN A 11 18.57 -0.30 -8.86
C ASN A 11 17.76 0.29 -7.69
N TRP A 12 17.37 -0.58 -6.76
CA TRP A 12 16.59 -0.20 -5.59
C TRP A 12 17.25 0.90 -4.75
N GLN A 13 18.59 0.95 -4.67
CA GLN A 13 19.28 2.01 -3.94
C GLN A 13 19.06 3.39 -4.60
N ALA A 14 19.04 3.47 -5.93
CA ALA A 14 18.77 4.74 -6.62
C ALA A 14 17.35 5.25 -6.33
N HIS A 15 16.36 4.35 -6.23
CA HIS A 15 15.02 4.72 -5.78
C HIS A 15 15.02 5.24 -4.34
N VAL A 16 15.72 4.57 -3.42
CA VAL A 16 15.85 5.04 -2.03
C VAL A 16 16.46 6.44 -1.98
N ASP A 17 17.59 6.66 -2.66
CA ASP A 17 18.27 7.96 -2.65
C ASP A 17 17.38 9.08 -3.22
N ARG A 18 16.66 8.79 -4.31
CA ARG A 18 15.69 9.72 -4.94
C ARG A 18 14.58 10.08 -3.96
N GLU A 19 13.95 9.10 -3.35
CA GLU A 19 12.83 9.32 -2.44
C GLU A 19 13.25 10.01 -1.14
N GLU A 20 14.43 9.70 -0.60
CA GLU A 20 15.00 10.41 0.54
C GLU A 20 15.36 11.87 0.22
N ALA A 21 15.83 12.15 -1.00
CA ALA A 21 16.05 13.52 -1.45
C ALA A 21 14.72 14.28 -1.56
N ARG A 22 13.69 13.67 -2.17
CA ARG A 22 12.33 14.24 -2.24
C ARG A 22 11.73 14.49 -0.87
N TYR A 23 11.93 13.57 0.08
CA TYR A 23 11.46 13.76 1.45
C TYR A 23 12.15 14.96 2.13
N ARG A 24 13.48 15.04 2.06
CA ARG A 24 14.24 16.15 2.68
C ARG A 24 13.89 17.51 2.08
N ASP A 25 13.79 17.60 0.76
CA ASP A 25 13.34 18.81 0.06
C ASP A 25 11.90 19.15 0.43
N GLY A 26 11.04 18.14 0.56
CA GLY A 26 9.66 18.38 0.96
C GLY A 26 9.52 18.86 2.41
N GLU A 27 10.41 18.42 3.29
CA GLU A 27 10.38 18.77 4.71
C GLU A 27 10.87 20.20 4.93
N SER A 28 11.90 20.63 4.18
CA SER A 28 12.40 22.01 4.25
C SER A 28 11.37 23.05 3.81
N ARG A 29 10.44 22.69 2.91
CA ARG A 29 9.35 23.55 2.43
C ARG A 29 8.10 23.52 3.30
N LEU A 30 8.00 22.59 4.24
CA LEU A 30 6.80 22.45 5.08
C LEU A 30 6.51 23.70 5.95
N PRO A 31 7.52 24.41 6.51
CA PRO A 31 7.30 25.69 7.20
C PRO A 31 6.83 26.84 6.29
N GLU A 32 7.03 26.73 4.97
CA GLU A 32 6.65 27.75 3.98
C GLU A 32 5.19 27.61 3.49
N ALA A 33 4.49 26.56 3.93
CA ALA A 33 3.10 26.35 3.54
C ALA A 33 2.20 27.48 4.06
N ALA A 34 1.68 28.29 3.13
CA ALA A 34 0.91 29.50 3.44
C ALA A 34 -0.47 29.22 4.05
N ASP A 35 -1.05 28.05 3.75
CA ASP A 35 -2.39 27.66 4.19
C ASP A 35 -2.50 26.14 4.43
N ALA A 36 -3.61 25.74 5.04
CA ALA A 36 -3.92 24.36 5.40
C ALA A 36 -3.91 23.40 4.20
N ASP A 37 -4.41 23.87 3.05
CA ASP A 37 -4.49 23.10 1.82
C ASP A 37 -3.11 22.86 1.18
N SER A 38 -2.24 23.86 1.20
CA SER A 38 -0.84 23.75 0.79
C SER A 38 -0.06 22.85 1.74
N ARG A 39 -0.35 22.94 3.05
CA ARG A 39 0.26 22.09 4.08
C ARG A 39 -0.12 20.62 3.89
N GLN A 40 -1.41 20.29 3.75
CA GLN A 40 -1.83 18.91 3.56
C GLN A 40 -1.24 18.30 2.30
N ARG A 41 -1.18 19.03 1.18
CA ARG A 41 -0.55 18.54 -0.05
C ARG A 41 0.92 18.23 0.17
N GLN A 42 1.61 19.10 0.90
CA GLN A 42 3.02 18.92 1.20
C GLN A 42 3.26 17.70 2.09
N LEU A 43 2.42 17.50 3.11
CA LEU A 43 2.45 16.31 3.97
C LEU A 43 2.15 15.03 3.19
N THR A 44 1.19 15.05 2.27
CA THR A 44 0.89 13.89 1.40
C THR A 44 2.09 13.54 0.52
N ARG A 45 2.79 14.54 -0.06
CA ARG A 45 4.03 14.30 -0.83
C ARG A 45 5.14 13.70 0.03
N LEU A 46 5.27 14.14 1.29
CA LEU A 46 6.20 13.54 2.24
C LEU A 46 5.82 12.08 2.56
N GLY A 47 4.54 11.80 2.74
CA GLY A 47 4.03 10.44 2.92
C GLY A 47 4.39 9.54 1.74
N ASN A 48 4.12 10.02 0.52
CA ASN A 48 4.44 9.33 -0.72
C ASN A 48 5.93 9.05 -0.88
N ALA A 49 6.79 10.05 -0.65
CA ALA A 49 8.23 9.87 -0.74
C ALA A 49 8.73 8.85 0.30
N SER A 50 8.23 8.94 1.54
CA SER A 50 8.60 7.98 2.59
C SER A 50 8.11 6.56 2.26
N ALA A 51 6.91 6.41 1.69
CA ALA A 51 6.38 5.13 1.24
C ALA A 51 7.22 4.54 0.09
N GLY A 52 7.59 5.37 -0.89
CA GLY A 52 8.43 4.95 -2.01
C GLY A 52 9.81 4.47 -1.55
N ALA A 53 10.47 5.19 -0.64
CA ALA A 53 11.72 4.76 -0.02
C ALA A 53 11.54 3.43 0.72
N GLY A 54 10.44 3.29 1.48
CA GLY A 54 10.10 2.08 2.22
C GLY A 54 9.91 0.86 1.32
N LEU A 55 9.18 1.02 0.22
CA LEU A 55 8.98 -0.04 -0.78
C LEU A 55 10.30 -0.44 -1.44
N ALA A 56 11.13 0.52 -1.86
CA ALA A 56 12.42 0.22 -2.46
C ALA A 56 13.36 -0.51 -1.49
N LEU A 57 13.38 -0.13 -0.21
CA LEU A 57 14.12 -0.85 0.84
C LEU A 57 13.60 -2.28 1.04
N LEU A 58 12.28 -2.46 1.03
CA LEU A 58 11.65 -3.78 1.14
C LEU A 58 12.05 -4.68 -0.02
N MET A 59 12.03 -4.16 -1.25
CA MET A 59 12.48 -4.86 -2.46
C MET A 59 13.97 -5.20 -2.41
N ALA A 60 14.79 -4.37 -1.79
CA ALA A 60 16.21 -4.64 -1.52
C ALA A 60 16.45 -5.60 -0.33
N GLY A 61 15.40 -6.13 0.32
CA GLY A 61 15.50 -7.02 1.48
C GLY A 61 15.86 -6.33 2.80
N ARG A 62 15.88 -4.99 2.85
CA ARG A 62 16.28 -4.18 4.02
C ARG A 62 15.08 -3.88 4.91
N ARG A 63 14.53 -4.93 5.54
CA ARG A 63 13.23 -4.89 6.24
C ARG A 63 13.13 -3.88 7.37
N ASP A 64 14.13 -3.78 8.24
CA ASP A 64 14.08 -2.85 9.39
C ASP A 64 14.07 -1.38 8.94
N GLU A 65 14.87 -1.07 7.92
CA GLU A 65 14.93 0.27 7.34
C GLU A 65 13.64 0.59 6.56
N ALA A 66 13.11 -0.40 5.83
CA ALA A 66 11.81 -0.29 5.18
C ALA A 66 10.71 0.02 6.21
N ALA A 67 10.66 -0.72 7.32
CA ALA A 67 9.68 -0.53 8.38
C ALA A 67 9.73 0.89 8.98
N ALA A 68 10.92 1.45 9.19
CA ALA A 68 11.07 2.83 9.66
C ALA A 68 10.51 3.86 8.67
N ARG A 69 10.80 3.70 7.37
CA ARG A 69 10.30 4.59 6.31
C ARG A 69 8.79 4.46 6.10
N LEU A 70 8.26 3.25 6.14
CA LEU A 70 6.82 2.98 6.02
C LEU A 70 6.04 3.52 7.22
N THR A 71 6.55 3.35 8.44
CA THR A 71 5.99 3.95 9.66
C THR A 71 5.88 5.47 9.51
N ARG A 72 6.96 6.11 9.04
CA ARG A 72 6.97 7.56 8.78
C ARG A 72 5.97 7.96 7.69
N ALA A 73 5.76 7.13 6.66
CA ALA A 73 4.76 7.39 5.64
C ALA A 73 3.36 7.43 6.23
N ALA A 74 3.00 6.44 7.07
CA ALA A 74 1.71 6.38 7.74
C ALA A 74 1.44 7.61 8.61
N GLU A 75 2.44 8.06 9.39
CA GLU A 75 2.35 9.28 10.19
C GLU A 75 2.04 10.51 9.33
N ARG A 76 2.74 10.67 8.20
CA ARG A 76 2.51 11.81 7.28
C ARG A 76 1.16 11.74 6.58
N TYR A 77 0.68 10.55 6.23
CA TYR A 77 -0.67 10.40 5.68
C TYR A 77 -1.73 10.82 6.70
N ARG A 78 -1.58 10.42 7.96
CA ARG A 78 -2.49 10.79 9.05
C ARG A 78 -2.46 12.29 9.32
N GLU A 79 -1.28 12.90 9.46
CA GLU A 79 -1.13 14.36 9.61
C GLU A 79 -1.77 15.12 8.44
N SER A 80 -1.61 14.61 7.21
CA SER A 80 -2.14 15.27 6.02
C SER A 80 -3.67 15.21 5.88
N PHE A 81 -4.36 14.39 6.69
CA PHE A 81 -5.80 14.20 6.52
C PHE A 81 -6.65 15.28 7.17
N ALA A 82 -6.18 15.89 8.27
CA ALA A 82 -6.96 16.85 9.05
C ALA A 82 -7.51 18.01 8.20
N ASP A 83 -6.73 18.45 7.23
CA ASP A 83 -7.08 19.55 6.32
C ASP A 83 -7.40 19.06 4.88
N ALA A 84 -7.51 17.75 4.67
CA ALA A 84 -7.74 17.20 3.35
C ALA A 84 -9.21 17.36 2.92
N PRO A 85 -9.49 17.54 1.62
CA PRO A 85 -10.85 17.54 1.11
C PRO A 85 -11.58 16.22 1.41
N PRO A 86 -12.92 16.23 1.58
CA PRO A 86 -13.71 15.00 1.69
C PRO A 86 -13.41 14.02 0.57
N GLY A 87 -13.42 12.72 0.87
CA GLY A 87 -13.12 11.68 -0.10
C GLY A 87 -11.62 11.42 -0.34
N SER A 88 -10.74 12.02 0.47
CA SER A 88 -9.28 11.84 0.43
C SER A 88 -8.78 10.47 0.94
N TRP A 89 -9.48 9.39 0.57
CA TRP A 89 -9.32 8.02 1.08
C TRP A 89 -7.94 7.40 0.83
N GLY A 90 -7.17 7.92 -0.14
CA GLY A 90 -5.80 7.46 -0.38
C GLY A 90 -4.89 7.58 0.86
N ARG A 91 -5.17 8.51 1.78
CA ARG A 91 -4.40 8.70 3.02
C ARG A 91 -4.61 7.54 4.01
N PRO A 92 -5.84 7.22 4.47
CA PRO A 92 -6.05 6.07 5.34
C PRO A 92 -5.65 4.74 4.68
N ILE A 93 -5.87 4.59 3.37
CA ILE A 93 -5.36 3.42 2.62
C ILE A 93 -3.84 3.33 2.70
N GLY A 94 -3.13 4.42 2.34
CA GLY A 94 -1.68 4.47 2.36
C GLY A 94 -1.09 4.20 3.74
N ALA A 95 -1.71 4.72 4.80
CA ALA A 95 -1.30 4.51 6.17
C ALA A 95 -1.42 3.03 6.58
N MET A 96 -2.59 2.40 6.37
CA MET A 96 -2.79 0.98 6.64
C MET A 96 -1.81 0.10 5.84
N LYS A 97 -1.66 0.34 4.54
CA LYS A 97 -0.71 -0.41 3.70
C LYS A 97 0.71 -0.29 4.24
N ALA A 98 1.16 0.92 4.57
CA ALA A 98 2.50 1.14 5.07
C ALA A 98 2.74 0.43 6.42
N ARG A 99 1.78 0.50 7.36
CA ARG A 99 1.86 -0.21 8.65
C ARG A 99 1.91 -1.73 8.49
N LEU A 100 1.06 -2.29 7.62
CA LEU A 100 1.06 -3.72 7.31
C LEU A 100 2.42 -4.18 6.76
N LEU A 101 2.99 -3.43 5.82
CA LEU A 101 4.29 -3.74 5.23
C LEU A 101 5.47 -3.52 6.20
N ALA A 102 5.31 -2.64 7.19
CA ALA A 102 6.25 -2.47 8.29
C ALA A 102 6.15 -3.58 9.35
N GLY A 103 5.14 -4.45 9.29
CA GLY A 103 4.83 -5.44 10.33
C GLY A 103 4.18 -4.85 11.59
N ASP A 104 3.78 -3.57 11.56
CA ASP A 104 3.15 -2.87 12.67
C ASP A 104 1.62 -3.05 12.62
N TRP A 105 1.17 -4.19 13.15
CA TRP A 105 -0.25 -4.56 13.14
C TRP A 105 -1.12 -3.70 14.06
N ASP A 106 -0.57 -3.24 15.19
CA ASP A 106 -1.31 -2.39 16.12
C ASP A 106 -1.51 -0.98 15.51
N GLY A 107 -0.47 -0.45 14.86
CA GLY A 107 -0.58 0.77 14.07
C GLY A 107 -1.55 0.62 12.90
N ALA A 108 -1.52 -0.50 12.19
CA ALA A 108 -2.48 -0.79 11.11
C ALA A 108 -3.94 -0.82 11.64
N ALA A 109 -4.17 -1.43 12.80
CA ALA A 109 -5.49 -1.44 13.44
C ALA A 109 -5.95 -0.02 13.85
N ALA A 110 -5.04 0.81 14.36
CA ALA A 110 -5.34 2.21 14.68
C ALA A 110 -5.64 3.06 13.44
N ASP A 111 -4.99 2.79 12.30
CA ASP A 111 -5.30 3.43 11.01
C ASP A 111 -6.61 2.88 10.41
N ALA A 112 -6.92 1.61 10.63
CA ALA A 112 -8.20 1.00 10.24
C ALA A 112 -9.38 1.61 10.99
N HIS A 113 -9.30 1.75 12.32
CA HIS A 113 -10.32 2.44 13.10
C HIS A 113 -10.53 3.88 12.62
N TRP A 114 -9.45 4.60 12.34
CA TRP A 114 -9.52 5.95 11.78
C TRP A 114 -10.23 6.00 10.42
N ALA A 115 -9.98 5.05 9.52
CA ALA A 115 -10.68 4.97 8.24
C ALA A 115 -12.20 4.78 8.44
N LEU A 116 -12.60 3.96 9.41
CA LEU A 116 -14.01 3.71 9.74
C LEU A 116 -14.66 4.92 10.41
N GLU A 117 -13.98 5.58 11.35
CA GLU A 117 -14.42 6.84 12.00
C GLU A 117 -14.56 8.00 11.01
N ALA A 118 -13.79 7.97 9.93
CA ALA A 118 -13.89 8.94 8.83
C ALA A 118 -15.05 8.64 7.87
N ASP A 119 -15.93 7.68 8.17
CA ASP A 119 -17.08 7.26 7.37
C ASP A 119 -16.74 6.60 6.02
N ALA A 120 -15.58 5.94 5.91
CA ALA A 120 -15.25 5.15 4.72
C ALA A 120 -16.33 4.12 4.33
N PRO A 121 -17.03 3.43 5.28
CA PRO A 121 -18.12 2.52 4.94
C PRO A 121 -19.30 3.19 4.25
N GLU A 122 -19.52 4.48 4.43
CA GLU A 122 -20.65 5.21 3.82
C GLU A 122 -20.28 5.89 2.51
N ALA A 123 -19.01 5.83 2.08
CA ALA A 123 -18.56 6.46 0.86
C ALA A 123 -19.24 5.87 -0.40
N ASP A 124 -19.70 6.73 -1.30
CA ASP A 124 -20.24 6.30 -2.60
C ASP A 124 -19.15 5.89 -3.60
N SER A 125 -17.92 6.36 -3.38
CA SER A 125 -16.79 6.11 -4.26
C SER A 125 -16.18 4.72 -4.04
N PRO A 126 -15.72 4.04 -5.10
CA PRO A 126 -15.11 2.73 -4.99
C PRO A 126 -13.85 2.76 -4.12
N ILE A 127 -13.10 3.86 -4.17
CA ILE A 127 -11.89 4.03 -3.34
C ILE A 127 -12.21 4.18 -1.85
N GLY A 128 -13.34 4.79 -1.48
CA GLY A 128 -13.80 4.82 -0.09
C GLY A 128 -14.28 3.45 0.40
N ARG A 129 -15.01 2.72 -0.45
CA ARG A 129 -15.40 1.33 -0.17
C ARG A 129 -14.19 0.40 -0.06
N TYR A 130 -13.14 0.61 -0.86
CA TYR A 130 -11.87 -0.09 -0.72
C TYR A 130 -11.18 0.22 0.62
N ALA A 131 -11.16 1.49 1.05
CA ALA A 131 -10.64 1.86 2.37
C ALA A 131 -11.39 1.13 3.49
N ALA A 132 -12.72 1.06 3.42
CA ALA A 132 -13.55 0.32 4.38
C ALA A 132 -13.25 -1.19 4.36
N ALA A 133 -13.20 -1.81 3.18
CA ALA A 133 -12.89 -3.24 3.03
C ALA A 133 -11.54 -3.58 3.66
N LEU A 134 -10.50 -2.79 3.36
CA LEU A 134 -9.17 -2.96 3.91
C LEU A 134 -9.17 -2.77 5.44
N ALA A 135 -9.83 -1.75 5.96
CA ALA A 135 -9.92 -1.49 7.39
C ALA A 135 -10.58 -2.67 8.14
N PHE A 136 -11.74 -3.15 7.66
CA PHE A 136 -12.39 -4.32 8.25
C PHE A 136 -11.52 -5.58 8.18
N LEU A 137 -10.78 -5.76 7.08
CA LEU A 137 -9.91 -6.92 6.92
C LEU A 137 -8.70 -6.88 7.86
N VAL A 138 -8.15 -5.69 8.13
CA VAL A 138 -7.11 -5.47 9.15
C VAL A 138 -7.63 -5.81 10.55
N LEU A 139 -8.87 -5.42 10.85
CA LEU A 139 -9.53 -5.67 12.14
C LEU A 139 -10.10 -7.09 12.28
N GLY A 140 -10.02 -7.93 11.24
CA GLY A 140 -10.57 -9.30 11.24
C GLY A 140 -12.10 -9.37 11.16
N ALA A 141 -12.76 -8.31 10.69
CA ALA A 141 -14.20 -8.21 10.55
C ALA A 141 -14.66 -8.69 9.16
N ASP A 142 -14.43 -9.96 8.86
CA ASP A 142 -14.57 -10.52 7.50
C ASP A 142 -15.99 -10.39 6.92
N GLU A 143 -17.04 -10.46 7.74
CA GLU A 143 -18.42 -10.23 7.28
C GLU A 143 -18.62 -8.85 6.67
N HIS A 144 -18.06 -7.82 7.31
CA HIS A 144 -18.12 -6.44 6.82
C HIS A 144 -17.19 -6.25 5.61
N THR A 145 -16.01 -6.89 5.61
CA THR A 145 -15.13 -6.86 4.44
C THR A 145 -15.84 -7.37 3.19
N ARG A 146 -16.59 -8.49 3.27
CA ARG A 146 -17.31 -9.03 2.10
C ARG A 146 -18.30 -8.03 1.51
N ILE A 147 -19.06 -7.31 2.33
CA ILE A 147 -20.01 -6.29 1.86
C ILE A 147 -19.30 -5.24 0.98
N HIS A 148 -18.17 -4.73 1.46
CA HIS A 148 -17.44 -3.69 0.74
C HIS A 148 -16.64 -4.22 -0.45
N ALA A 149 -16.09 -5.43 -0.35
CA ALA A 149 -15.41 -6.11 -1.45
C ALA A 149 -16.39 -6.45 -2.60
N ASP A 150 -17.59 -6.93 -2.28
CA ASP A 150 -18.67 -7.16 -3.25
C ASP A 150 -19.09 -5.86 -3.95
N ALA A 151 -19.19 -4.76 -3.19
CA ALA A 151 -19.58 -3.46 -3.74
C ALA A 151 -18.57 -2.88 -4.74
N ILE A 152 -17.27 -3.21 -4.61
CA ILE A 152 -16.23 -2.68 -5.51
C ILE A 152 -15.89 -3.63 -6.66
N ARG A 153 -15.97 -4.96 -6.48
CA ARG A 153 -15.61 -5.92 -7.52
C ARG A 153 -16.58 -5.97 -8.71
N THR A 154 -17.79 -5.41 -8.54
CA THR A 154 -18.80 -5.31 -9.60
C THR A 154 -18.84 -3.95 -10.29
N ARG A 155 -17.89 -3.05 -10.00
CA ARG A 155 -17.84 -1.72 -10.58
C ARG A 155 -16.82 -1.63 -11.70
N ASP A 156 -17.20 -0.98 -12.80
CA ASP A 156 -16.31 -0.78 -13.94
C ASP A 156 -15.18 0.24 -13.68
N ASP A 157 -15.35 1.10 -12.67
CA ASP A 157 -14.40 2.15 -12.28
C ASP A 157 -13.43 1.71 -11.15
N PHE A 158 -13.31 0.40 -10.90
CA PHE A 158 -12.38 -0.18 -9.93
C PHE A 158 -11.79 -1.51 -10.43
N PRO A 159 -10.52 -1.84 -10.10
CA PRO A 159 -9.93 -3.13 -10.47
C PRO A 159 -10.66 -4.30 -9.78
N ALA A 160 -11.44 -5.05 -10.56
CA ALA A 160 -12.27 -6.14 -10.05
C ALA A 160 -11.44 -7.20 -9.32
N GLU A 161 -10.22 -7.48 -9.80
CA GLU A 161 -9.32 -8.47 -9.22
C GLU A 161 -8.86 -8.11 -7.79
N VAL A 162 -8.77 -6.82 -7.45
CA VAL A 162 -8.48 -6.38 -6.08
C VAL A 162 -9.69 -6.61 -5.19
N GLY A 163 -10.89 -6.31 -5.69
CA GLY A 163 -12.14 -6.59 -4.96
C GLY A 163 -12.35 -8.08 -4.72
N ASP A 164 -12.10 -8.92 -5.74
CA ASP A 164 -12.13 -10.38 -5.63
C ASP A 164 -11.15 -10.88 -4.55
N ALA A 165 -9.90 -10.39 -4.57
CA ALA A 165 -8.90 -10.80 -3.58
C ALA A 165 -9.34 -10.49 -2.14
N LEU A 166 -9.93 -9.31 -1.89
CA LEU A 166 -10.46 -8.95 -0.57
C LEU A 166 -11.65 -9.83 -0.16
N ALA A 167 -12.55 -10.12 -1.10
CA ALA A 167 -13.70 -10.98 -0.85
C ALA A 167 -13.26 -12.41 -0.49
N PHE A 168 -12.29 -12.97 -1.23
CA PHE A 168 -11.78 -14.31 -0.98
C PHE A 168 -10.93 -14.40 0.29
N LEU A 169 -10.16 -13.36 0.63
CA LEU A 169 -9.48 -13.27 1.93
C LEU A 169 -10.47 -13.33 3.09
N ALA A 170 -11.55 -12.55 3.02
CA ALA A 170 -12.59 -12.56 4.03
C ALA A 170 -13.33 -13.92 4.11
N ALA A 171 -13.53 -14.58 2.97
CA ALA A 171 -14.15 -15.90 2.91
C ALA A 171 -13.21 -17.06 3.31
N HIS A 172 -11.92 -16.79 3.55
CA HIS A 172 -10.88 -17.81 3.72
C HIS A 172 -10.81 -18.82 2.55
N ASP A 173 -11.16 -18.36 1.34
CA ASP A 173 -11.11 -19.17 0.13
C ASP A 173 -9.71 -19.13 -0.48
N ILE A 174 -8.90 -20.16 -0.18
CA ILE A 174 -7.53 -20.28 -0.65
C ILE A 174 -7.46 -20.28 -2.17
N VAL A 175 -8.35 -21.02 -2.84
CA VAL A 175 -8.30 -21.19 -4.31
C VAL A 175 -8.72 -19.89 -4.99
N GLY A 176 -9.82 -19.29 -4.53
CA GLY A 176 -10.28 -18.00 -5.02
C GLY A 176 -9.25 -16.89 -4.80
N TYR A 177 -8.66 -16.83 -3.60
CA TYR A 177 -7.61 -15.87 -3.27
C TYR A 177 -6.38 -16.02 -4.17
N THR A 178 -5.93 -17.25 -4.40
CA THR A 178 -4.76 -17.54 -5.26
C THR A 178 -4.96 -16.95 -6.66
N LEU A 179 -6.08 -17.28 -7.30
CA LEU A 179 -6.39 -16.80 -8.64
C LEU A 179 -6.53 -15.27 -8.69
N ALA A 180 -7.14 -14.68 -7.65
CA ALA A 180 -7.33 -13.24 -7.59
C ALA A 180 -5.99 -12.50 -7.40
N VAL A 181 -5.13 -12.95 -6.48
CA VAL A 181 -3.85 -12.28 -6.22
C VAL A 181 -2.86 -12.42 -7.39
N GLU A 182 -2.88 -13.54 -8.11
CA GLU A 182 -2.12 -13.72 -9.36
C GLU A 182 -2.57 -12.72 -10.43
N ARG A 183 -3.89 -12.49 -10.58
CA ARG A 183 -4.43 -11.50 -11.52
C ARG A 183 -4.07 -10.07 -11.13
N VAL A 184 -4.08 -9.74 -9.83
CA VAL A 184 -3.58 -8.45 -9.35
C VAL A 184 -2.11 -8.29 -9.73
N LEU A 185 -1.28 -9.32 -9.51
CA LEU A 185 0.14 -9.28 -9.87
C LEU A 185 0.35 -9.11 -11.38
N GLU A 186 -0.35 -9.89 -12.20
CA GLU A 186 -0.33 -9.77 -13.66
C GLU A 186 -0.75 -8.37 -14.12
N SER A 187 -1.71 -7.74 -13.43
CA SER A 187 -2.13 -6.36 -13.73
C SER A 187 -1.08 -5.32 -13.35
N PHE A 188 -0.16 -5.61 -12.43
CA PHE A 188 1.02 -4.79 -12.18
C PHE A 188 2.11 -5.03 -13.22
N GLU A 189 2.38 -6.29 -13.59
CA GLU A 189 3.43 -6.65 -14.57
C GLU A 189 3.19 -6.07 -15.97
N ARG A 190 1.93 -5.78 -16.30
CA ARG A 190 1.54 -5.13 -17.57
C ARG A 190 1.57 -3.60 -17.53
N ARG A 191 1.88 -2.97 -16.39
CA ARG A 191 1.88 -1.50 -16.27
C ARG A 191 3.21 -0.91 -16.68
N ASP A 192 3.09 0.20 -17.41
CA ASP A 192 4.23 1.07 -17.75
C ASP A 192 4.44 2.17 -16.69
N GLU A 193 3.43 2.46 -15.86
CA GLU A 193 3.47 3.52 -14.85
C GLU A 193 3.12 2.98 -13.45
N TYR A 194 3.87 3.46 -12.45
CA TYR A 194 3.73 3.07 -11.05
C TYR A 194 3.57 4.29 -10.16
N LEU A 195 2.91 4.10 -9.01
CA LEU A 195 2.84 5.15 -8.00
C LEU A 195 4.26 5.47 -7.49
N GLU A 196 4.62 6.75 -7.51
CA GLU A 196 5.96 7.26 -7.20
C GLU A 196 7.10 6.67 -8.06
N ASP A 197 6.80 6.13 -9.24
CA ASP A 197 7.80 5.48 -10.11
C ASP A 197 8.61 4.41 -9.35
N ILE A 198 7.95 3.63 -8.48
CA ILE A 198 8.51 2.47 -7.79
C ILE A 198 7.90 1.20 -8.40
N PRO A 199 8.67 0.38 -9.12
CA PRO A 199 8.16 -0.82 -9.79
C PRO A 199 7.92 -1.97 -8.80
N ALA A 200 7.04 -1.78 -7.83
CA ALA A 200 6.67 -2.76 -6.81
C ALA A 200 5.15 -2.99 -6.79
N ALA A 201 4.73 -4.25 -6.68
CA ALA A 201 3.33 -4.63 -6.58
C ALA A 201 2.82 -4.49 -5.13
N ASP A 202 2.80 -3.26 -4.62
CA ASP A 202 2.53 -2.95 -3.21
C ASP A 202 1.19 -3.52 -2.69
N THR A 203 0.19 -3.61 -3.55
CA THR A 203 -1.14 -4.13 -3.23
C THR A 203 -1.08 -5.65 -3.07
N VAL A 204 -0.30 -6.34 -3.90
CA VAL A 204 -0.03 -7.78 -3.75
C VAL A 204 0.68 -8.05 -2.42
N LEU A 205 1.67 -7.24 -2.06
CA LEU A 205 2.40 -7.38 -0.80
C LEU A 205 1.48 -7.23 0.42
N VAL A 206 0.57 -6.26 0.39
CA VAL A 206 -0.42 -6.05 1.45
C VAL A 206 -1.40 -7.22 1.52
N LEU A 207 -1.91 -7.69 0.39
CA LEU A 207 -2.80 -8.86 0.33
C LEU A 207 -2.10 -10.11 0.89
N GLN A 208 -0.83 -10.33 0.56
CA GLN A 208 -0.02 -11.44 1.08
C GLN A 208 0.20 -11.33 2.60
N ALA A 209 0.45 -10.14 3.14
CA ALA A 209 0.56 -9.95 4.59
C ALA A 209 -0.75 -10.29 5.31
N LEU A 210 -1.89 -9.89 4.74
CA LEU A 210 -3.22 -10.21 5.28
C LEU A 210 -3.58 -11.69 5.15
N ALA A 211 -3.16 -12.34 4.05
CA ALA A 211 -3.30 -13.78 3.82
C ALA A 211 -2.45 -14.59 4.80
N ALA A 212 -1.20 -14.17 5.04
CA ALA A 212 -0.28 -14.83 5.95
C ALA A 212 -0.84 -14.84 7.38
N ARG A 213 -1.42 -13.72 7.83
CA ARG A 213 -2.10 -13.63 9.13
C ARG A 213 -3.30 -14.58 9.26
N ARG A 214 -3.91 -14.95 8.13
CA ARG A 214 -5.03 -15.89 8.04
C ARG A 214 -4.59 -17.33 7.73
N GLY A 215 -3.30 -17.59 7.55
CA GLY A 215 -2.78 -18.92 7.22
C GLY A 215 -3.07 -19.38 5.79
N ILE A 216 -3.35 -18.45 4.87
CA ILE A 216 -3.73 -18.74 3.47
C ILE A 216 -2.84 -18.03 2.44
N ALA A 217 -1.68 -17.51 2.87
CA ALA A 217 -0.69 -16.94 1.95
C ALA A 217 -0.23 -17.97 0.92
N VAL A 218 0.16 -17.47 -0.26
CA VAL A 218 0.59 -18.30 -1.39
C VAL A 218 1.94 -17.83 -1.89
N GLU A 219 2.74 -18.78 -2.38
CA GLU A 219 4.04 -18.48 -2.95
C GLU A 219 3.87 -17.81 -4.31
N LEU A 220 4.40 -16.59 -4.45
CA LEU A 220 4.42 -15.83 -5.69
C LEU A 220 5.87 -15.46 -6.03
N SER A 221 6.19 -15.44 -7.32
CA SER A 221 7.51 -15.03 -7.81
C SER A 221 7.34 -14.02 -8.94
N SER A 222 7.89 -12.83 -8.76
CA SER A 222 7.87 -11.76 -9.75
C SER A 222 8.98 -10.75 -9.42
N PRO A 223 9.59 -10.08 -10.41
CA PRO A 223 10.52 -8.98 -10.16
C PRO A 223 9.88 -7.80 -9.42
N LEU A 224 8.54 -7.71 -9.38
CA LEU A 224 7.78 -6.69 -8.66
C LEU A 224 7.51 -7.04 -7.18
N LEU A 225 8.02 -8.19 -6.71
CA LEU A 225 7.95 -8.64 -5.32
C LEU A 225 9.36 -8.81 -4.74
N PRO A 226 9.56 -8.64 -3.41
CA PRO A 226 10.84 -8.95 -2.79
C PRO A 226 11.20 -10.41 -3.00
N ASN A 227 12.47 -10.70 -3.23
CA ASN A 227 12.94 -12.08 -3.29
C ASN A 227 12.62 -12.77 -1.96
N SER A 228 11.94 -13.91 -2.01
CA SER A 228 11.78 -14.77 -0.84
C SER A 228 13.18 -15.11 -0.30
N PRO A 229 13.44 -14.95 1.01
CA PRO A 229 14.71 -15.41 1.56
C PRO A 229 14.82 -16.89 1.23
N SER A 230 15.93 -17.29 0.59
CA SER A 230 16.26 -18.70 0.44
C SER A 230 16.24 -19.32 1.84
N ALA A 231 15.39 -20.32 2.03
CA ALA A 231 15.24 -21.03 3.30
C ALA A 231 16.57 -21.64 3.78
#